data_AF-A0A6P0XZ79-F1
#
_entry.id   AF-A0A6P0XZ79-F1
#
_cell.length_a   1.000
_cell.length_b   1.000
_cell.length_c   1.000
_cell.angle_alpha   90.00
_cell.angle_beta   90.00
_cell.angle_gamma   90.00
#
_symmetry.space_group_name_H-M   'P 1'
#
loop_
_entity.id
_entity.type
_entity.pdbx_description
1 polymer ?
#
loop_
_entity_poly.entity_id
_entity_poly.type
_entity_poly.pdbx_seq_one_letter_code
_entity_poly.pdbx_strand_id
1 'polypeptide(L)'
;MPFSIDTARNIFPSTLSADAVPATIARFTQLSAEDQLALIWFAYLEMGKTITIAAPGAANMQLAERTMNEIKQMNFQEQTQVMCDLANRADTPICRTYGTWTPNIKLGFWYQLGEWMNQGLVAPIPEGYQLSANASAVLGTIQGLDSGQQITVLRNCVIDMGFDVKNLGNYTRVSEPVVAPQNMADRTKVTIQGVDNPTILNYMNNLNANDFNALIELFTPDG
;
A
#
# COMPACT_ATOMS: atom_id res chain seq x y z
N MET A 1 -4.46 24.98 -25.92
CA MET A 1 -5.52 24.00 -25.65
C MET A 1 -6.41 24.55 -24.54
N PRO A 2 -7.74 24.39 -24.60
CA PRO A 2 -8.66 24.99 -23.63
C PRO A 2 -8.62 24.30 -22.25
N PHE A 3 -8.02 23.11 -22.15
CA PHE A 3 -7.87 22.36 -20.92
C PHE A 3 -6.40 22.00 -20.66
N SER A 4 -6.01 22.05 -19.39
CA SER A 4 -4.77 21.50 -18.83
C SER A 4 -5.10 20.37 -17.83
N ILE A 5 -4.10 19.54 -17.48
CA ILE A 5 -4.25 18.52 -16.43
C ILE A 5 -4.79 19.12 -15.13
N ASP A 6 -4.31 20.30 -14.72
CA ASP A 6 -4.80 20.97 -13.51
C ASP A 6 -6.27 21.38 -13.61
N THR A 7 -6.70 21.93 -14.75
CA THR A 7 -8.13 22.27 -14.94
C THR A 7 -9.01 21.01 -15.00
N ALA A 8 -8.48 19.90 -15.54
CA ALA A 8 -9.17 18.64 -15.64
C ALA A 8 -9.41 17.97 -14.28
N ARG A 9 -8.64 18.31 -13.23
CA ARG A 9 -8.87 17.80 -11.86
C ARG A 9 -10.21 18.25 -11.25
N ASN A 10 -10.85 19.28 -11.81
CA ASN A 10 -12.07 19.89 -11.27
C ASN A 10 -13.34 19.60 -12.10
N ILE A 11 -13.32 18.62 -13.02
CA ILE A 11 -14.43 18.38 -13.96
C ILE A 11 -15.73 17.85 -13.33
N PHE A 12 -15.65 17.28 -12.13
CA PHE A 12 -16.81 16.83 -11.36
C PHE A 12 -16.71 17.33 -9.90
N PRO A 13 -16.90 18.64 -9.66
CA PRO A 13 -16.62 19.26 -8.36
C PRO A 13 -17.58 18.80 -7.26
N SER A 14 -18.73 18.22 -7.61
CA SER A 14 -19.72 17.68 -6.67
C SER A 14 -19.40 16.26 -6.21
N THR A 15 -18.39 15.59 -6.77
CA THR A 15 -17.96 14.26 -6.34
C THR A 15 -17.22 14.38 -5.00
N LEU A 16 -17.86 13.94 -3.92
CA LEU A 16 -17.24 13.91 -2.59
C LEU A 16 -16.18 12.79 -2.55
N SER A 17 -14.91 13.16 -2.49
CA SER A 17 -13.81 12.22 -2.24
C SER A 17 -13.78 11.79 -0.78
N ALA A 18 -13.17 10.63 -0.52
CA ALA A 18 -12.90 10.13 0.82
C ALA A 18 -11.78 10.95 1.50
N ASP A 19 -12.00 12.24 1.74
CA ASP A 19 -11.00 13.17 2.32
C ASP A 19 -10.54 12.75 3.72
N ALA A 20 -11.31 11.89 4.38
CA ALA A 20 -10.93 11.26 5.64
C ALA A 20 -9.65 10.41 5.51
N VAL A 21 -9.40 9.79 4.35
CA VAL A 21 -8.20 8.96 4.10
C VAL A 21 -6.92 9.81 4.17
N PRO A 22 -6.72 10.85 3.33
CA PRO A 22 -5.51 11.67 3.41
C PRO A 22 -5.38 12.42 4.74
N ALA A 23 -6.49 12.86 5.35
CA ALA A 23 -6.46 13.49 6.67
C ALA A 23 -5.97 12.53 7.77
N THR A 24 -6.42 11.27 7.74
CA THR A 24 -5.99 10.24 8.70
C THR A 24 -4.52 9.91 8.52
N ILE A 25 -4.05 9.76 7.27
CA ILE A 25 -2.63 9.53 6.96
C ILE A 25 -1.77 10.70 7.44
N ALA A 26 -2.21 11.95 7.24
CA ALA A 26 -1.48 13.12 7.70
C ALA A 26 -1.34 13.18 9.23
N ARG A 27 -2.33 12.69 9.98
CA ARG A 27 -2.23 12.56 11.44
C ARG A 27 -1.33 11.40 11.85
N PHE A 28 -1.41 10.29 11.13
CA PHE A 28 -0.58 9.11 11.35
C PHE A 28 0.92 9.42 11.21
N THR A 29 1.32 10.20 10.21
CA THR A 29 2.74 10.55 9.97
C THR A 29 3.35 11.46 11.04
N GLN A 30 2.54 12.04 11.93
CA GLN A 30 3.01 12.84 13.08
C GLN A 30 3.28 11.98 14.33
N LEU A 31 2.92 10.70 14.30
CA LEU A 31 3.13 9.79 15.42
C LEU A 31 4.60 9.35 15.48
N SER A 32 5.06 8.93 16.65
CA SER A 32 6.37 8.27 16.78
C SER A 32 6.39 6.96 16.00
N ALA A 33 7.57 6.48 15.58
CA ALA A 33 7.69 5.19 14.90
C ALA A 33 7.03 4.03 15.67
N GLU A 34 7.22 3.99 17.00
CA GLU A 34 6.61 2.95 17.84
C GLU A 34 5.08 3.03 17.84
N ASP A 35 4.51 4.24 17.98
CA ASP A 35 3.05 4.43 17.90
C ASP A 35 2.52 4.09 16.51
N GLN A 36 3.25 4.42 15.44
CA GLN A 36 2.89 4.06 14.06
C GLN A 36 2.79 2.54 13.88
N LEU A 37 3.81 1.82 14.32
CA LEU A 37 3.88 0.35 14.22
C LEU A 37 2.81 -0.31 15.09
N ALA A 38 2.66 0.13 16.34
CA ALA A 38 1.64 -0.39 17.25
C ALA A 38 0.22 -0.12 16.73
N LEU A 39 -0.03 1.07 16.18
CA LEU A 39 -1.32 1.41 15.59
C LEU A 39 -1.65 0.52 14.39
N ILE A 40 -0.71 0.33 13.45
CA ILE A 40 -0.91 -0.57 12.31
C ILE A 40 -1.19 -1.98 12.79
N TRP A 41 -0.43 -2.47 13.78
CA TRP A 41 -0.61 -3.80 14.35
C TRP A 41 -2.02 -3.98 14.95
N PHE A 42 -2.48 -3.04 15.78
CA PHE A 42 -3.81 -3.12 16.38
C PHE A 42 -4.93 -2.98 15.35
N ALA A 43 -4.79 -2.10 14.37
CA ALA A 43 -5.74 -1.97 13.28
C ALA A 43 -5.81 -3.25 12.44
N TYR A 44 -4.66 -3.86 12.12
CA TYR A 44 -4.56 -5.12 11.39
C TYR A 44 -5.25 -6.28 12.12
N LEU A 45 -5.00 -6.43 13.43
CA LEU A 45 -5.63 -7.48 14.24
C LEU A 45 -7.16 -7.32 14.30
N GLU A 46 -7.65 -6.09 14.45
CA GLU A 46 -9.10 -5.85 14.52
C GLU A 46 -9.76 -6.05 13.16
N MET A 47 -9.16 -5.53 12.08
CA MET A 47 -9.66 -5.70 10.72
C MET A 47 -9.63 -7.16 10.29
N GLY A 48 -8.61 -7.94 10.67
CA GLY A 48 -8.51 -9.36 10.37
C GLY A 48 -9.66 -10.22 10.92
N LYS A 49 -10.43 -9.72 11.90
CA LYS A 49 -11.65 -10.39 12.39
C LYS A 49 -12.83 -10.26 11.41
N THR A 50 -12.81 -9.26 10.53
CA THR A 50 -13.94 -8.90 9.65
C THR A 50 -13.59 -8.96 8.16
N ILE A 51 -12.31 -8.79 7.82
CA ILE A 51 -11.79 -8.74 6.46
C ILE A 51 -10.74 -9.84 6.31
N THR A 52 -11.01 -10.79 5.43
CA THR A 52 -10.03 -11.82 5.07
C THR A 52 -9.00 -11.21 4.12
N ILE A 53 -7.76 -11.11 4.58
CA ILE A 53 -6.64 -10.60 3.77
C ILE A 53 -6.17 -11.71 2.84
N ALA A 54 -6.08 -11.41 1.54
CA ALA A 54 -5.49 -12.35 0.59
C ALA A 54 -3.99 -12.51 0.87
N ALA A 55 -3.53 -13.75 1.04
CA ALA A 55 -2.12 -14.03 1.19
C ALA A 55 -1.34 -13.51 -0.04
N PRO A 56 -0.17 -12.88 0.16
CA PRO A 56 0.67 -12.42 -0.95
C PRO A 56 1.06 -13.58 -1.88
N GLY A 57 1.10 -13.33 -3.19
CA GLY A 57 1.57 -14.33 -4.16
C GLY A 57 3.06 -14.66 -3.96
N ALA A 58 3.45 -15.90 -4.28
CA ALA A 58 4.82 -16.39 -4.09
C ALA A 58 5.89 -15.54 -4.82
N ALA A 59 5.56 -14.98 -5.98
CA ALA A 59 6.45 -14.09 -6.74
C ALA A 59 6.78 -12.80 -5.96
N ASN A 60 5.82 -12.25 -5.23
CA ASN A 60 6.03 -11.04 -4.41
C ASN A 60 6.96 -11.35 -3.24
N MET A 61 6.76 -12.53 -2.63
CA MET A 61 7.53 -12.98 -1.48
C MET A 61 9.00 -13.21 -1.81
N GLN A 62 9.32 -13.78 -2.98
CA GLN A 62 10.70 -13.98 -3.43
C GLN A 62 11.48 -12.66 -3.58
N LEU A 63 10.82 -11.59 -4.00
CA LEU A 63 11.46 -10.28 -4.19
C LEU A 63 11.86 -9.62 -2.85
N ALA A 64 11.10 -9.89 -1.78
CA ALA A 64 11.42 -9.43 -0.43
C ALA A 64 12.25 -10.44 0.39
N GLU A 65 12.39 -11.69 -0.09
CA GLU A 65 12.89 -12.84 0.67
C GLU A 65 14.26 -12.60 1.30
N ARG A 66 15.20 -12.02 0.55
CA ARG A 66 16.54 -11.71 1.07
C ARG A 66 16.47 -10.79 2.29
N THR A 67 15.69 -9.73 2.21
CA THR A 67 15.55 -8.74 3.29
C THR A 67 14.83 -9.35 4.48
N MET A 68 13.79 -10.16 4.23
CA MET A 68 13.07 -10.88 5.28
C MET A 68 13.97 -11.89 6.02
N ASN A 69 14.81 -12.62 5.28
CA ASN A 69 15.77 -13.57 5.87
C ASN A 69 16.86 -12.86 6.69
N GLU A 70 17.30 -11.67 6.27
CA GLU A 70 18.21 -10.82 7.04
C GLU A 70 17.57 -10.43 8.39
N ILE A 71 16.35 -9.91 8.38
CA ILE A 71 15.60 -9.54 9.60
C ILE A 71 15.36 -10.76 10.49
N LYS A 72 15.05 -11.92 9.92
CA LYS A 72 14.82 -13.15 10.69
C LYS A 72 16.05 -13.65 11.45
N GLN A 73 17.26 -13.32 10.98
CA GLN A 73 18.52 -13.68 11.63
C GLN A 73 18.96 -12.67 12.71
N MET A 74 18.35 -11.48 12.74
CA MET A 74 18.60 -10.46 13.75
C MET A 74 18.02 -10.85 15.11
N ASN A 75 18.59 -10.29 16.19
CA ASN A 75 17.97 -10.38 17.50
C ASN A 75 16.74 -9.44 17.60
N PHE A 76 15.90 -9.61 18.63
CA PHE A 76 14.64 -8.85 18.74
C PHE A 76 14.82 -7.33 18.84
N GLN A 77 15.92 -6.86 19.44
CA GLN A 77 16.22 -5.43 19.52
C GLN A 77 16.54 -4.87 18.14
N GLU A 78 17.37 -5.57 17.36
CA GLU A 78 17.71 -5.22 15.98
C GLU A 78 16.48 -5.27 15.06
N GLN A 79 15.64 -6.31 15.19
CA GLN A 79 14.38 -6.41 14.44
C GLN A 79 13.45 -5.22 14.71
N THR A 80 13.29 -4.86 15.98
CA THR A 80 12.49 -3.69 16.40
C THR A 80 13.09 -2.41 15.80
N GLN A 81 14.41 -2.26 15.87
CA GLN A 81 15.09 -1.10 15.30
C GLN A 81 14.86 -0.99 13.79
N VAL A 82 14.93 -2.09 13.03
CA VAL A 82 14.66 -2.08 11.59
C VAL A 82 13.23 -1.65 11.28
N MET A 83 12.25 -2.16 12.03
CA MET A 83 10.85 -1.75 11.85
C MET A 83 10.66 -0.26 12.18
N CYS A 84 11.31 0.23 13.24
CA CYS A 84 11.30 1.65 13.59
C CYS A 84 12.00 2.52 12.55
N ASP A 85 13.11 2.05 11.97
CA ASP A 85 13.84 2.74 10.89
C ASP A 85 12.96 2.86 9.64
N LEU A 86 12.23 1.80 9.28
CA LEU A 86 11.26 1.82 8.18
C LEU A 86 10.18 2.86 8.43
N ALA A 87 9.58 2.89 9.62
CA ALA A 87 8.56 3.88 9.99
C ALA A 87 9.11 5.32 9.99
N ASN A 88 10.34 5.52 10.48
CA ASN A 88 11.02 6.82 10.52
C ASN A 88 11.59 7.26 9.16
N ARG A 89 11.50 6.42 8.12
CA ARG A 89 12.11 6.68 6.80
C ARG A 89 13.62 6.91 6.89
N ALA A 90 14.28 6.18 7.79
CA ALA A 90 15.71 6.34 8.06
C ALA A 90 16.57 5.96 6.85
N ASP A 91 17.78 6.51 6.79
CA ASP A 91 18.74 6.18 5.75
C ASP A 91 19.56 4.92 6.11
N THR A 92 18.95 3.75 5.91
CA THR A 92 19.59 2.45 6.13
C THR A 92 19.53 1.56 4.88
N PRO A 93 20.42 0.55 4.74
CA PRO A 93 20.40 -0.35 3.58
C PRO A 93 19.04 -1.04 3.36
N ILE A 94 18.38 -1.47 4.44
CA ILE A 94 17.04 -2.07 4.39
C ILE A 94 16.00 -1.02 3.96
N CYS A 95 16.05 0.19 4.52
CA CYS A 95 15.11 1.25 4.16
C CYS A 95 15.25 1.69 2.70
N ARG A 96 16.48 1.76 2.16
CA ARG A 96 16.72 2.02 0.73
C ARG A 96 16.19 0.90 -0.14
N THR A 97 16.45 -0.36 0.22
CA THR A 97 15.94 -1.53 -0.50
C THR A 97 14.41 -1.50 -0.53
N TYR A 98 13.79 -1.34 0.64
CA TYR A 98 12.34 -1.22 0.79
C TYR A 98 11.77 -0.08 -0.06
N GLY A 99 12.44 1.08 -0.08
CA GLY A 99 12.02 2.24 -0.89
C GLY A 99 11.83 1.91 -2.37
N THR A 100 12.65 1.01 -2.93
CA THR A 100 12.59 0.63 -4.35
C THR A 100 11.43 -0.31 -4.73
N TRP A 101 10.74 -0.89 -3.74
CA TRP A 101 9.70 -1.90 -3.96
C TRP A 101 8.37 -1.30 -4.41
N THR A 102 7.63 -2.03 -5.24
CA THR A 102 6.22 -1.73 -5.50
C THR A 102 5.36 -1.87 -4.24
N PRO A 103 4.20 -1.19 -4.20
CA PRO A 103 3.25 -1.29 -3.09
C PRO A 103 2.91 -2.72 -2.67
N ASN A 104 2.76 -3.63 -3.61
CA ASN A 104 2.36 -5.01 -3.34
C ASN A 104 3.49 -5.84 -2.70
N ILE A 105 4.75 -5.60 -3.07
CA ILE A 105 5.91 -6.23 -2.42
C ILE A 105 6.02 -5.70 -0.99
N LYS A 106 5.85 -4.38 -0.79
CA LYS A 106 5.82 -3.76 0.55
C LYS A 106 4.71 -4.35 1.43
N LEU A 107 3.50 -4.50 0.90
CA LEU A 107 2.38 -5.13 1.60
C LEU A 107 2.68 -6.59 1.95
N GLY A 108 3.24 -7.35 1.01
CA GLY A 108 3.60 -8.75 1.25
C GLY A 108 4.68 -8.91 2.32
N PHE A 109 5.67 -8.02 2.33
CA PHE A 109 6.69 -7.94 3.36
C PHE A 109 6.07 -7.72 4.75
N TRP A 110 5.21 -6.71 4.92
CA TRP A 110 4.57 -6.44 6.21
C TRP A 110 3.62 -7.55 6.67
N TYR A 111 2.89 -8.17 5.73
CA TYR A 111 2.07 -9.34 6.01
C TYR A 111 2.92 -10.46 6.61
N GLN A 112 4.05 -10.79 5.99
CA GLN A 112 4.92 -11.87 6.46
C GLN A 112 5.60 -11.55 7.80
N LEU A 113 6.00 -10.29 8.03
CA LEU A 113 6.50 -9.86 9.33
C LEU A 113 5.42 -10.03 10.41
N GLY A 114 4.16 -9.65 10.13
CA GLY A 114 3.05 -9.85 11.06
C GLY A 114 2.82 -11.32 11.40
N GLU A 115 2.87 -12.21 10.41
CA GLU A 115 2.81 -13.67 10.63
C GLU A 115 3.97 -14.17 11.49
N TRP A 116 5.18 -13.65 11.29
CA TRP A 116 6.35 -14.00 12.10
C TRP A 116 6.31 -13.41 13.51
N MET A 117 5.69 -12.25 13.71
CA MET A 117 5.41 -11.70 15.04
C MET A 117 4.45 -12.61 15.81
N ASN A 118 3.38 -13.10 15.15
CA ASN A 118 2.46 -14.07 15.73
C ASN A 118 3.14 -15.41 16.07
N GLN A 119 4.13 -15.83 15.29
CA GLN A 119 4.90 -17.06 15.51
C GLN A 119 6.05 -16.88 16.51
N GLY A 120 6.33 -15.66 16.97
CA GLY A 120 7.46 -15.34 17.85
C GLY A 120 8.84 -15.42 17.16
N LEU A 121 8.88 -15.36 15.83
CA LEU A 121 10.11 -15.34 15.02
C LEU A 121 10.64 -13.90 14.79
N VAL A 122 9.73 -12.92 14.85
CA VAL A 122 10.04 -11.50 14.82
C VAL A 122 9.52 -10.86 16.10
N ALA A 123 10.24 -9.86 16.62
CA ALA A 123 9.85 -9.11 17.82
C ALA A 123 8.39 -8.60 17.72
N PRO A 124 7.48 -9.05 18.60
CA PRO A 124 6.10 -8.57 18.60
C PRO A 124 6.02 -7.16 19.19
N ILE A 125 4.88 -6.47 18.96
CA ILE A 125 4.55 -5.27 19.73
C ILE A 125 4.42 -5.67 21.21
N PRO A 126 5.03 -4.93 22.16
CA PRO A 126 4.99 -5.28 23.58
C PRO A 126 3.56 -5.48 24.10
N GLU A 127 3.38 -6.51 24.93
CA GLU A 127 2.10 -6.73 25.60
C GLU A 127 1.75 -5.53 26.48
N GLY A 128 0.52 -5.03 26.35
CA GLY A 128 0.06 -3.85 27.09
C GLY A 128 0.65 -2.53 26.60
N TYR A 129 1.25 -2.48 25.41
CA TYR A 129 1.69 -1.22 24.80
C TYR A 129 0.54 -0.19 24.81
N GLN A 130 0.79 0.96 25.42
CA GLN A 130 -0.19 2.04 25.49
C GLN A 130 0.10 3.04 24.38
N LEU A 131 -0.78 3.07 23.39
CA LEU A 131 -0.77 4.11 22.37
C LEU A 131 -0.82 5.49 23.03
N SER A 132 -0.11 6.46 22.46
CA SER A 132 -0.32 7.86 22.84
C SER A 132 -1.77 8.30 22.60
N ALA A 133 -2.17 9.40 23.22
CA ALA A 133 -3.51 9.96 23.02
C ALA A 133 -3.79 10.27 21.54
N ASN A 134 -2.78 10.76 20.80
CA ASN A 134 -2.90 11.03 19.38
C ASN A 134 -3.03 9.75 18.57
N ALA A 135 -2.22 8.73 18.86
CA ALA A 135 -2.28 7.44 18.17
C ALA A 135 -3.61 6.72 18.43
N SER A 136 -4.09 6.74 19.68
CA SER A 136 -5.42 6.20 20.04
C SER A 136 -6.55 6.90 19.27
N ALA A 137 -6.49 8.21 19.12
CA ALA A 137 -7.48 8.97 18.35
C ALA A 137 -7.41 8.67 16.84
N VAL A 138 -6.21 8.43 16.29
CA VAL A 138 -6.04 7.99 14.89
C VAL A 138 -6.62 6.59 14.71
N LEU A 139 -6.31 5.65 15.60
CA LEU A 139 -6.87 4.29 15.57
C LEU A 139 -8.41 4.31 15.62
N GLY A 140 -9.00 5.08 16.53
CA GLY A 140 -10.46 5.24 16.61
C GLY A 140 -11.06 5.87 15.34
N THR A 141 -10.32 6.78 14.68
CA THR A 141 -10.74 7.33 13.39
C THR A 141 -10.78 6.23 12.33
N ILE A 142 -9.73 5.41 12.22
CA ILE A 142 -9.64 4.29 11.27
C ILE A 142 -10.79 3.30 11.50
N GLN A 143 -11.05 2.91 12.74
CA GLN A 143 -12.13 1.99 13.09
C GLN A 143 -13.53 2.50 12.68
N GLY A 144 -13.72 3.82 12.60
CA GLY A 144 -14.96 4.44 12.15
C GLY A 144 -15.10 4.62 10.63
N LEU A 145 -14.04 4.38 9.86
CA LEU A 145 -14.08 4.43 8.39
C LEU A 145 -14.76 3.17 7.81
N ASP A 146 -15.26 3.26 6.59
CA ASP A 146 -15.69 2.06 5.86
C ASP A 146 -14.49 1.16 5.52
N SER A 147 -14.76 -0.13 5.27
CA SER A 147 -13.69 -1.13 5.06
C SER A 147 -12.76 -0.79 3.88
N GLY A 148 -13.28 -0.17 2.81
CA GLY A 148 -12.47 0.25 1.67
C GLY A 148 -11.50 1.38 2.06
N GLN A 149 -11.99 2.36 2.82
CA GLN A 149 -11.18 3.45 3.36
C GLN A 149 -10.15 2.94 4.38
N GLN A 150 -10.51 2.02 5.26
CA GLN A 150 -9.60 1.40 6.23
C GLN A 150 -8.41 0.72 5.52
N ILE A 151 -8.70 -0.13 4.53
CA ILE A 151 -7.66 -0.80 3.74
C ILE A 151 -6.78 0.24 3.03
N THR A 152 -7.38 1.29 2.48
CA THR A 152 -6.65 2.36 1.80
C THR A 152 -5.72 3.12 2.75
N VAL A 153 -6.16 3.44 3.97
CA VAL A 153 -5.32 4.09 4.99
C VAL A 153 -4.14 3.19 5.34
N LEU A 154 -4.39 1.93 5.73
CA LEU A 154 -3.31 1.00 6.11
C LEU A 154 -2.31 0.76 4.98
N ARG A 155 -2.82 0.59 3.75
CA ARG A 155 -1.99 0.46 2.56
C ARG A 155 -1.08 1.67 2.38
N ASN A 156 -1.61 2.87 2.50
CA ASN A 156 -0.83 4.08 2.29
C ASN A 156 0.17 4.33 3.43
N CYS A 157 -0.18 4.00 4.68
CA CYS A 157 0.74 4.05 5.81
C CYS A 157 2.03 3.25 5.54
N VAL A 158 1.92 2.02 5.01
CA VAL A 158 3.09 1.19 4.74
C VAL A 158 3.82 1.55 3.44
N ILE A 159 3.13 2.05 2.42
CA ILE A 159 3.76 2.48 1.16
C ILE A 159 4.73 3.63 1.40
N ASP A 160 4.36 4.52 2.32
CA ASP A 160 5.10 5.74 2.66
C ASP A 160 6.29 5.49 3.61
N MET A 161 6.49 4.25 4.08
CA MET A 161 7.66 3.87 4.88
C MET A 161 8.92 3.63 4.02
N GLY A 162 10.06 3.51 4.71
CA GLY A 162 11.38 3.34 4.13
C GLY A 162 11.97 4.63 3.58
N PHE A 163 13.14 4.53 2.95
CA PHE A 163 13.86 5.70 2.49
C PHE A 163 13.17 6.32 1.26
N ASP A 164 13.05 7.65 1.24
CA ASP A 164 12.43 8.36 0.13
C ASP A 164 13.30 8.23 -1.13
N VAL A 165 12.77 7.53 -2.13
CA VAL A 165 13.43 7.30 -3.42
C VAL A 165 13.71 8.58 -4.20
N LYS A 166 13.05 9.70 -3.88
CA LYS A 166 13.39 11.01 -4.47
C LYS A 166 14.79 11.47 -4.09
N ASN A 167 15.31 10.97 -2.97
CA ASN A 167 16.67 11.23 -2.51
C ASN A 167 17.66 10.16 -3.01
N LEU A 168 17.19 9.13 -3.71
CA LEU A 168 18.03 8.17 -4.42
C LEU A 168 18.23 8.69 -5.84
N GLY A 169 19.44 9.10 -6.21
CA GLY A 169 19.72 9.65 -7.54
C GLY A 169 19.20 8.75 -8.67
N ASN A 170 19.87 7.63 -8.93
CA ASN A 170 19.38 6.59 -9.84
C ASN A 170 19.07 5.32 -9.04
N TYR A 171 17.87 4.77 -9.20
CA TYR A 171 17.49 3.49 -8.61
C TYR A 171 16.70 2.66 -9.60
N THR A 172 16.79 1.33 -9.45
CA THR A 172 15.96 0.39 -10.18
C THR A 172 14.76 0.04 -9.33
N ARG A 173 13.55 0.30 -9.85
CA ARG A 173 12.32 -0.11 -9.19
C ARG A 173 12.19 -1.63 -9.25
N VAL A 174 11.93 -2.28 -8.12
CA VAL A 174 11.64 -3.71 -8.05
C VAL A 174 10.13 -3.88 -8.07
N SER A 175 9.63 -4.61 -9.07
CA SER A 175 8.21 -4.87 -9.28
C SER A 175 7.96 -6.33 -9.59
N GLU A 176 6.73 -6.77 -9.37
CA GLU A 176 6.28 -8.06 -9.84
C GLU A 176 6.40 -8.19 -11.38
N PRO A 177 6.56 -9.42 -11.89
CA PRO A 177 6.41 -9.68 -13.32
C PRO A 177 5.02 -9.23 -13.80
N VAL A 178 4.97 -8.54 -14.92
CA VAL A 178 3.70 -8.18 -15.56
C VAL A 178 3.04 -9.47 -16.05
N VAL A 179 1.84 -9.76 -15.55
CA VAL A 179 1.05 -10.91 -15.96
C VAL A 179 0.55 -10.67 -17.40
N ALA A 180 0.67 -11.68 -18.25
CA ALA A 180 0.19 -11.59 -19.62
C ALA A 180 -1.33 -11.32 -19.65
N PRO A 181 -1.83 -10.58 -20.66
CA PRO A 181 -3.25 -10.31 -20.78
C PRO A 181 -4.07 -11.59 -20.88
N GLN A 182 -5.27 -11.58 -20.32
CA GLN A 182 -6.19 -12.70 -20.44
C GLN A 182 -6.56 -12.95 -21.91
N ASN A 183 -6.70 -14.23 -22.28
CA ASN A 183 -7.16 -14.63 -23.61
C ASN A 183 -8.49 -13.97 -23.95
N MET A 184 -8.63 -13.50 -25.19
CA MET A 184 -9.80 -12.74 -25.64
C MET A 184 -11.13 -13.48 -25.42
N ALA A 185 -11.12 -14.82 -25.54
CA ALA A 185 -12.30 -15.66 -25.34
C ALA A 185 -12.82 -15.68 -23.90
N ASP A 186 -11.95 -15.44 -22.92
CA ASP A 186 -12.27 -15.51 -21.50
C ASP A 186 -12.54 -14.12 -20.89
N ARG A 187 -12.39 -13.05 -21.68
CA ARG A 187 -12.60 -11.68 -21.22
C ARG A 187 -14.08 -11.39 -20.99
N THR A 188 -14.37 -10.68 -19.91
CA THR A 188 -15.71 -10.18 -19.62
C THR A 188 -15.88 -8.76 -20.15
N LYS A 189 -17.12 -8.38 -20.48
CA LYS A 189 -17.47 -7.02 -20.89
C LYS A 189 -18.28 -6.35 -19.81
N VAL A 190 -17.82 -5.19 -19.35
CA VAL A 190 -18.59 -4.38 -18.41
C VAL A 190 -19.79 -3.73 -19.10
N THR A 191 -20.85 -3.52 -18.34
CA THR A 191 -21.97 -2.65 -18.71
C THR A 191 -22.13 -1.62 -17.62
N ILE A 192 -22.18 -0.34 -17.99
CA ILE A 192 -22.31 0.77 -17.06
C ILE A 192 -23.59 1.52 -17.42
N GLN A 193 -24.54 1.60 -16.48
CA GLN A 193 -25.82 2.25 -16.73
C GLN A 193 -25.60 3.72 -17.12
N GLY A 194 -26.13 4.12 -18.28
CA GLY A 194 -26.01 5.49 -18.77
C GLY A 194 -24.66 5.85 -19.41
N VAL A 195 -23.74 4.90 -19.58
CA VAL A 195 -22.46 5.12 -20.25
C VAL A 195 -22.25 4.09 -21.36
N ASP A 196 -22.30 4.56 -22.60
CA ASP A 196 -22.06 3.78 -23.82
C ASP A 196 -20.77 4.18 -24.55
N ASN A 197 -20.01 5.14 -23.99
CA ASN A 197 -18.77 5.61 -24.59
C ASN A 197 -17.75 4.46 -24.73
N PRO A 198 -17.30 4.14 -25.95
CA PRO A 198 -16.45 2.98 -26.19
C PRO A 198 -15.08 3.08 -25.53
N THR A 199 -14.51 4.28 -25.39
CA THR A 199 -13.24 4.49 -24.70
C THR A 199 -13.35 4.13 -23.22
N ILE A 200 -14.43 4.55 -22.56
CA ILE A 200 -14.67 4.22 -21.13
C ILE A 200 -14.89 2.72 -20.94
N LEU A 201 -15.70 2.09 -21.81
CA LEU A 201 -15.95 0.65 -21.72
C LEU A 201 -14.68 -0.17 -22.01
N ASN A 202 -13.90 0.22 -23.03
CA ASN A 202 -12.64 -0.42 -23.37
C ASN A 202 -11.59 -0.22 -22.29
N TYR A 203 -11.55 0.94 -21.64
CA TYR A 203 -10.69 1.18 -20.49
C TYR A 203 -10.93 0.13 -19.40
N MET A 204 -12.19 -0.07 -19.00
CA MET A 204 -12.55 -1.05 -17.96
C MET A 204 -12.26 -2.49 -18.40
N ASN A 205 -12.59 -2.85 -19.64
CA ASN A 205 -12.40 -4.20 -20.16
C ASN A 205 -10.92 -4.57 -20.29
N ASN A 206 -10.09 -3.66 -20.80
CA ASN A 206 -8.66 -3.87 -20.94
C ASN A 206 -7.98 -3.94 -19.56
N LEU A 207 -8.36 -3.06 -18.63
CA LEU A 207 -7.85 -3.08 -17.27
C LEU A 207 -8.20 -4.39 -16.54
N ASN A 208 -9.45 -4.86 -16.64
CA ASN A 208 -9.89 -6.14 -16.06
C ASN A 208 -9.14 -7.35 -16.64
N ALA A 209 -8.68 -7.25 -17.89
CA ALA A 209 -7.95 -8.31 -18.59
C ALA A 209 -6.42 -8.21 -18.44
N ASN A 210 -5.89 -7.24 -17.67
CA ASN A 210 -4.47 -6.89 -17.61
C ASN A 210 -3.84 -6.56 -18.98
N ASP A 211 -4.64 -6.06 -19.92
CA ASP A 211 -4.18 -5.68 -21.27
C ASP A 211 -3.65 -4.24 -21.29
N PHE A 212 -2.51 -4.03 -20.62
CA PHE A 212 -1.94 -2.69 -20.46
C PHE A 212 -1.46 -2.06 -21.78
N ASN A 213 -1.09 -2.87 -22.77
CA ASN A 213 -0.70 -2.39 -24.09
C ASN A 213 -1.90 -1.80 -24.84
N ALA A 214 -3.03 -2.51 -24.88
CA ALA A 214 -4.25 -1.95 -25.48
C ALA A 214 -4.84 -0.81 -24.63
N LEU A 215 -4.62 -0.82 -23.31
CA LEU A 215 -5.10 0.24 -22.41
C LEU A 215 -4.39 1.57 -22.65
N ILE A 216 -3.07 1.57 -22.80
CA ILE A 216 -2.30 2.82 -22.96
C ILE A 216 -2.58 3.50 -24.31
N GLU A 217 -2.96 2.74 -25.33
CA GLU A 217 -3.38 3.28 -26.64
C GLU A 217 -4.66 4.12 -26.58
N LEU A 218 -5.43 4.06 -25.49
CA LEU A 218 -6.62 4.89 -25.27
C LEU A 218 -6.29 6.31 -24.81
N PHE A 219 -5.05 6.57 -24.40
CA PHE A 219 -4.59 7.85 -23.86
C PHE A 219 -3.95 8.71 -24.94
N THR A 220 -4.07 10.04 -24.80
CA THR A 220 -3.29 10.97 -25.61
C THR A 220 -1.84 11.02 -25.11
N PRO A 221 -0.87 11.45 -25.93
CA PRO A 221 0.53 11.55 -25.49
C PRO A 221 0.77 12.48 -24.28
N ASP A 222 -0.16 13.40 -24.03
CA ASP A 222 -0.16 14.38 -22.95
C ASP A 222 -1.19 14.10 -21.85
N GLY A 223 -1.81 12.90 -21.86
CA GLY A 223 -2.87 12.47 -20.94
C GLY A 223 -2.43 11.50 -19.86
#